data_AF-S8DFU3-F1
#
_entry.id   AF-S8DFU3-F1
#
_cell.length_a   1.000
_cell.length_b   1.000
_cell.length_c   1.000
_cell.angle_alpha   90.00
_cell.angle_beta   90.00
_cell.angle_gamma   90.00
#
_symmetry.space_group_name_H-M   'P 1'
#
loop_
_entity.id
_entity.type
_entity.pdbx_description
1 polymer ?
#
loop_
_entity_poly.entity_id
_entity_poly.type
_entity_poly.pdbx_seq_one_letter_code
_entity_poly.pdbx_strand_id
1 'polypeptide(L)'
;CRWAGCRVPLHDGSVAEVKRHLREVHHTGWVDCPSGVKDVCLWEIDGVVCGRSLDVKSFAKHIASVHLRSTAVRCADCGITIGRTDSLTRHRRDHC
;
A
#
# COMPACT_ATOMS: atom_id res chain seq x y z
N CYS A 1 9.30 4.90 5.50
CA CYS A 1 9.46 4.36 4.13
C CYS A 1 10.57 3.32 4.17
N ARG A 2 10.45 2.23 3.42
CA ARG A 2 11.53 1.22 3.21
C ARG A 2 11.69 0.89 1.72
N TRP A 3 11.35 1.83 0.85
CA TRP A 3 11.46 1.65 -0.60
C TRP A 3 12.92 1.80 -1.03
N ALA A 4 13.52 0.75 -1.59
CA ALA A 4 14.91 0.75 -2.06
C ALA A 4 15.90 1.34 -1.04
N GLY A 5 15.85 0.90 0.22
CA GLY A 5 16.71 1.40 1.29
C GLY A 5 16.34 2.78 1.87
N CYS A 6 15.26 3.42 1.39
CA CYS A 6 14.76 4.67 1.95
C CYS A 6 14.45 4.53 3.45
N ARG A 7 14.69 5.60 4.23
CA ARG A 7 14.43 5.64 5.69
C ARG A 7 13.59 6.84 6.13
N VAL A 8 13.02 7.59 5.19
CA VAL A 8 12.15 8.75 5.51
C VAL A 8 10.95 8.25 6.32
N PRO A 9 10.67 8.81 7.51
CA PRO A 9 9.54 8.40 8.32
C PRO A 9 8.22 8.68 7.59
N LEU A 10 7.28 7.74 7.70
CA LEU A 10 5.88 7.94 7.31
C LEU A 10 5.08 8.00 8.61
N HIS A 11 4.31 9.06 8.79
CA HIS A 11 3.62 9.38 10.03
C HIS A 11 2.43 8.46 10.28
N ASP A 12 1.44 8.47 9.39
CA ASP A 12 0.24 7.64 9.51
C ASP A 12 0.28 6.43 8.54
N GLY A 13 1.17 6.47 7.55
CA GLY A 13 1.36 5.39 6.59
C GLY A 13 0.16 5.17 5.68
N SER A 14 -0.81 6.08 5.64
CA SER A 14 -1.98 6.00 4.76
C SER A 14 -1.57 5.98 3.30
N VAL A 15 -2.51 5.55 2.47
CA VAL A 15 -2.36 5.56 1.01
C VAL A 15 -2.04 6.97 0.50
N ALA A 16 -2.61 8.02 1.10
CA ALA A 16 -2.38 9.40 0.67
C ALA A 16 -0.94 9.85 0.98
N GLU A 17 -0.48 9.61 2.20
CA GLU A 17 0.88 9.94 2.61
C GLU A 17 1.91 9.16 1.77
N VAL A 18 1.74 7.84 1.66
CA VAL A 18 2.63 6.99 0.86
C VAL A 18 2.67 7.45 -0.59
N LYS A 19 1.50 7.74 -1.20
CA LYS A 19 1.42 8.19 -2.60
C LYS A 19 2.17 9.50 -2.82
N ARG A 20 1.99 10.46 -1.90
CA ARG A 20 2.68 11.76 -1.97
C ARG A 20 4.20 11.57 -1.86
N HIS A 21 4.64 10.82 -0.85
CA HIS A 21 6.07 10.53 -0.63
C HIS A 21 6.71 9.81 -1.82
N LEU A 22 6.05 8.78 -2.36
CA LEU A 22 6.51 8.02 -3.52
C LEU A 22 6.70 8.89 -4.78
N ARG A 23 5.81 9.86 -4.98
CA ARG A 23 5.89 10.81 -6.08
C ARG A 23 7.03 11.81 -5.88
N GLU A 24 7.11 12.41 -4.71
CA GLU A 24 8.04 13.51 -4.41
C GLU A 24 9.50 13.04 -4.27
N VAL A 25 9.71 11.85 -3.72
CA VAL A 25 11.06 11.35 -3.37
C VAL A 25 11.54 10.30 -4.36
N HIS A 26 10.67 9.37 -4.76
CA HIS A 26 11.05 8.23 -5.59
C HIS A 26 10.60 8.37 -7.05
N HIS A 27 9.91 9.46 -7.40
CA HIS A 27 9.38 9.70 -8.75
C HIS A 27 8.60 8.49 -9.29
N THR A 28 7.86 7.82 -8.40
CA THR A 28 7.01 6.67 -8.75
C THR A 28 5.54 7.11 -8.83
N GLY A 29 4.81 6.64 -9.84
CA GLY A 29 3.37 6.91 -9.97
C GLY A 29 3.01 8.30 -10.51
N TRP A 30 3.50 8.60 -11.71
CA TRP A 30 3.22 9.83 -12.46
C TRP A 30 1.74 9.88 -12.83
N VAL A 31 1.15 11.08 -12.76
CA VAL A 31 -0.28 11.29 -13.11
C VAL A 31 -0.51 11.04 -14.60
N ASP A 32 0.51 11.32 -15.41
CA ASP A 32 0.52 11.20 -16.87
C ASP A 32 1.07 9.86 -17.37
N CYS A 33 1.31 8.87 -16.48
CA CYS A 33 1.70 7.54 -16.93
C CYS A 33 0.53 6.88 -17.68
N PRO A 34 0.78 6.31 -18.87
CA PRO A 34 -0.21 5.48 -19.56
C PRO A 34 -0.75 4.39 -18.63
N SER A 35 -2.04 4.14 -18.71
CA SER A 35 -2.66 3.05 -17.95
C SER A 35 -2.02 1.71 -18.34
N GLY A 36 -1.70 0.87 -17.35
CA GLY A 36 -1.12 -0.46 -17.58
C GLY A 36 0.41 -0.54 -17.51
N VAL A 37 1.11 0.56 -17.22
CA VAL A 37 2.54 0.49 -16.87
C VAL A 37 2.68 -0.28 -15.56
N LYS A 38 3.31 -1.46 -15.66
CA LYS A 38 3.64 -2.31 -14.52
C LYS A 38 5.10 -2.15 -14.18
N ASP A 39 5.38 -2.17 -12.88
CA ASP A 39 6.73 -2.17 -12.35
C ASP A 39 6.74 -2.97 -11.04
N VAL A 40 7.93 -3.19 -10.48
CA VAL A 40 8.14 -4.02 -9.29
C VAL A 40 8.17 -3.18 -8.02
N CYS A 41 7.59 -3.71 -6.95
CA CYS A 41 7.68 -3.10 -5.63
C CYS A 41 9.08 -3.29 -5.04
N LEU A 42 9.80 -2.19 -4.82
CA LEU A 42 11.14 -2.18 -4.23
C LEU A 42 11.13 -2.06 -2.70
N TRP A 43 10.00 -2.35 -2.05
CA TRP A 43 9.91 -2.27 -0.60
C TRP A 43 10.70 -3.40 0.07
N GLU A 44 11.48 -3.07 1.09
CA GLU A 44 12.29 -4.03 1.83
C GLU A 44 11.64 -4.47 3.14
N ILE A 45 11.65 -5.78 3.37
CA ILE A 45 11.20 -6.45 4.59
C ILE A 45 12.34 -7.33 5.06
N ASP A 46 12.94 -7.00 6.20
CA ASP A 46 14.02 -7.77 6.83
C ASP A 46 15.18 -8.12 5.87
N GLY A 47 15.56 -7.15 5.02
CA GLY A 47 16.63 -7.30 4.03
C GLY A 47 16.22 -7.96 2.71
N VAL A 48 14.94 -8.29 2.53
CA VAL A 48 14.41 -8.89 1.30
C VAL A 48 13.50 -7.91 0.57
N VAL A 49 13.74 -7.72 -0.73
CA VAL A 49 12.90 -6.89 -1.61
C VAL A 49 11.60 -7.63 -1.94
N CYS A 50 10.46 -6.94 -1.82
CA CYS A 50 9.13 -7.49 -2.08
C CYS A 50 9.00 -8.04 -3.52
N GLY A 51 9.50 -7.30 -4.53
CA GLY A 51 9.60 -7.76 -5.91
C GLY A 51 8.26 -7.94 -6.65
N ARG A 52 7.13 -7.64 -6.01
CA ARG A 52 5.81 -7.86 -6.60
C ARG A 52 5.59 -6.93 -7.79
N SER A 53 5.20 -7.48 -8.95
CA SER A 53 4.83 -6.70 -10.13
C SER A 53 3.37 -6.25 -10.05
N LEU A 54 3.13 -4.96 -10.21
CA LEU A 54 1.79 -4.35 -10.22
C LEU A 54 1.81 -3.03 -10.98
N ASP A 55 0.63 -2.51 -11.32
CA ASP A 55 0.52 -1.17 -11.88
C ASP A 55 1.19 -0.14 -10.96
N VAL A 56 1.98 0.75 -11.53
CA VAL A 56 2.71 1.79 -10.77
C VAL A 56 1.73 2.65 -9.95
N LYS A 57 0.53 2.95 -10.48
CA LYS A 57 -0.54 3.68 -9.77
C LYS A 57 -1.04 2.98 -8.50
N SER A 58 -0.80 1.67 -8.39
CA SER A 58 -1.25 0.83 -7.27
C SER A 58 -0.19 0.67 -6.18
N PHE A 59 1.05 1.15 -6.37
CA PHE A 59 2.11 1.02 -5.37
C PHE A 59 1.73 1.57 -3.99
N ALA A 60 1.16 2.77 -3.92
CA ALA A 60 0.79 3.37 -2.64
C ALA A 60 -0.25 2.53 -1.88
N LYS A 61 -1.24 1.97 -2.57
CA LYS A 61 -2.25 1.08 -1.98
C LYS A 61 -1.62 -0.23 -1.52
N HIS A 62 -0.73 -0.80 -2.32
CA HIS A 62 -0.03 -2.04 -2.00
C HIS A 62 0.83 -1.88 -0.75
N ILE A 63 1.64 -0.82 -0.68
CA ILE A 63 2.52 -0.55 0.46
C ILE A 63 1.71 -0.33 1.74
N ALA A 64 0.68 0.52 1.70
CA ALA A 64 -0.14 0.82 2.87
C ALA A 64 -0.83 -0.43 3.43
N SER A 65 -1.34 -1.32 2.56
CA SER A 65 -2.07 -2.52 2.99
C SER A 65 -1.16 -3.70 3.37
N VAL A 66 -0.06 -3.93 2.65
CA VAL A 66 0.77 -5.12 2.82
C VAL A 66 1.93 -4.86 3.77
N HIS A 67 2.61 -3.73 3.63
CA HIS A 67 3.85 -3.47 4.36
C HIS A 67 3.64 -2.63 5.62
N LEU A 68 2.80 -1.60 5.52
CA LEU A 68 2.50 -0.73 6.67
C LEU A 68 1.31 -1.24 7.48
N ARG A 69 0.44 -2.05 6.86
CA ARG A 69 -0.85 -2.51 7.42
C ARG A 69 -1.70 -1.35 7.97
N SER A 70 -1.49 -0.14 7.47
CA SER A 70 -2.15 1.09 7.92
C SER A 70 -3.60 1.16 7.47
N THR A 71 -3.97 0.39 6.44
CA THR A 71 -5.36 0.25 5.99
C THR A 71 -6.08 -0.93 6.64
N ALA A 72 -5.44 -1.62 7.59
CA ALA A 72 -6.07 -2.73 8.29
C ALA A 72 -7.15 -2.20 9.23
N VAL A 73 -8.37 -2.73 9.09
CA VAL A 73 -9.52 -2.36 9.91
C VAL A 73 -10.08 -3.63 10.54
N ARG A 74 -10.36 -3.58 11.83
CA ARG A 74 -11.01 -4.67 12.57
C ARG A 74 -12.51 -4.63 12.31
N CYS A 75 -13.10 -5.77 11.96
CA CYS A 75 -14.54 -5.92 11.88
C CYS A 75 -15.13 -5.82 13.29
N ALA A 76 -16.14 -4.97 13.47
CA ALA A 76 -16.82 -4.81 14.77
C ALA A 76 -17.69 -6.01 15.13
N ASP A 77 -18.21 -6.71 14.11
CA ASP A 77 -19.18 -7.79 14.26
C ASP A 77 -18.48 -9.12 14.66
N CYS A 78 -17.44 -9.53 13.94
CA CYS A 78 -16.73 -10.80 14.18
C CYS A 78 -15.29 -10.64 14.72
N GLY A 79 -14.79 -9.41 14.80
CA GLY A 79 -13.46 -9.13 15.34
C GLY A 79 -12.27 -9.43 14.40
N ILE A 80 -12.49 -9.93 13.18
CA ILE A 80 -11.41 -10.24 12.23
C ILE A 80 -10.74 -8.95 11.70
N THR A 81 -9.43 -8.98 11.53
CA THR A 81 -8.68 -7.85 10.93
C THR A 81 -8.59 -8.02 9.43
N ILE A 82 -9.13 -7.06 8.67
CA ILE A 82 -9.10 -7.05 7.21
C ILE A 82 -8.20 -5.94 6.74
N GLY A 83 -7.27 -6.24 5.84
CA GLY A 83 -6.23 -5.31 5.40
C GLY A 83 -6.70 -4.06 4.65
N ARG A 84 -8.00 -3.93 4.33
CA ARG A 84 -8.58 -2.79 3.58
C ARG A 84 -10.04 -2.53 3.94
N THR A 85 -10.46 -1.26 3.91
CA THR A 85 -11.83 -0.82 4.24
C THR A 85 -12.90 -1.34 3.27
N ASP A 86 -12.65 -1.32 1.96
CA ASP A 86 -13.62 -1.83 0.96
C ASP A 86 -13.83 -3.35 1.09
N SER A 87 -12.75 -4.07 1.43
CA SER A 87 -12.82 -5.49 1.73
C SER A 87 -13.60 -5.74 3.02
N LEU A 88 -13.46 -4.87 4.02
CA LEU A 88 -14.27 -4.91 5.24
C LEU A 88 -15.75 -4.66 4.94
N THR A 89 -16.09 -3.69 4.11
CA THR A 89 -17.49 -3.43 3.72
C THR A 89 -18.13 -4.65 3.08
N ARG A 90 -17.43 -5.31 2.14
CA ARG A 90 -17.92 -6.55 1.53
C ARG A 90 -18.02 -7.68 2.55
N HIS A 91 -17.00 -7.85 3.38
CA HIS A 91 -17.01 -8.86 4.44
C HIS A 91 -18.19 -8.67 5.40
N ARG A 92 -18.47 -7.45 5.86
CA ARG A 92 -19.61 -7.17 6.74
C ARG A 92 -20.96 -7.46 6.10
N ARG A 93 -21.04 -7.37 4.77
CA ARG A 93 -22.27 -7.64 4.02
C ARG A 93 -22.50 -9.14 3.82
N ASP A 94 -21.44 -9.87 3.48
CA ASP A 94 -21.55 -11.23 2.93
C ASP A 94 -21.08 -12.32 3.91
N HIS A 95 -20.30 -11.96 4.93
CA HIS A 95 -19.57 -12.89 5.80
C HIS A 95 -19.60 -12.51 7.29
N CYS A 96 -20.37 -11.49 7.68
CA CYS A 96 -20.74 -11.19 9.05
C CYS A 96 -22.24 -11.29 9.21
#